data_AF-A0A9E3FLZ6-F1
#
_entry.id   AF-A0A9E3FLZ6-F1
#
_cell.length_a   1.000
_cell.length_b   1.000
_cell.length_c   1.000
_cell.angle_alpha   90.00
_cell.angle_beta   90.00
_cell.angle_gamma   90.00
#
_symmetry.space_group_name_H-M   'P 1'
#
loop_
_entity.id
_entity.type
_entity.pdbx_description
1 polymer ?
#
loop_
_entity_poly.entity_id
_entity_poly.type
_entity_poly.pdbx_seq_one_letter_code
_entity_poly.pdbx_strand_id
1 'polypeptide(L)'
;MGTRTVRLDEGTERILKELRTATGLTISEVLKLGVQAYAKKSKSAAPQHPYEIYRHIELGEGGWAIAPARNAKRAAGDVIRRKHRR
;
A
#
# COMPACT_ATOMS: atom_id res chain seq x y z
N MET A 1 -14.77 11.90 23.50
CA MET A 1 -14.08 12.64 22.42
C MET A 1 -13.56 13.94 23.00
N GLY A 2 -12.28 14.26 22.84
CA GLY A 2 -11.77 15.58 23.23
C GLY A 2 -12.06 16.59 22.13
N THR A 3 -12.72 17.70 22.46
CA THR A 3 -12.84 18.85 21.55
C THR A 3 -11.51 19.59 21.51
N ARG A 4 -10.84 19.57 20.35
CA ARG A 4 -9.67 20.40 20.07
C ARG A 4 -10.05 21.47 19.07
N THR A 5 -9.85 22.73 19.44
CA THR A 5 -10.09 23.87 18.55
C THR A 5 -8.87 24.05 17.65
N VAL A 6 -9.08 24.06 16.34
CA VAL A 6 -8.03 24.32 15.33
C VAL A 6 -8.39 25.63 14.63
N ARG A 7 -7.44 26.56 14.56
CA ARG A 7 -7.59 27.79 13.76
C ARG A 7 -7.02 27.54 12.37
N LEU A 8 -7.77 27.95 11.35
CA LEU A 8 -7.39 27.86 9.95
C LEU A 8 -7.05 29.26 9.45
N ASP A 9 -6.17 29.36 8.46
CA ASP A 9 -5.95 30.62 7.76
C ASP A 9 -7.13 30.96 6.85
N GLU A 10 -7.23 32.23 6.45
CA GLU A 10 -8.32 32.74 5.61
C GLU A 10 -8.43 32.00 4.27
N GLY A 11 -7.31 31.57 3.70
CA GLY A 11 -7.28 30.81 2.45
C GLY A 11 -7.92 29.44 2.61
N THR A 12 -7.56 28.73 3.69
CA THR A 12 -8.16 27.43 4.01
C THR A 12 -9.66 27.54 4.31
N GLU A 13 -10.10 28.57 5.04
CA GLU A 13 -11.53 28.79 5.29
C GLU A 13 -12.32 29.02 4.01
N ARG A 14 -11.76 29.79 3.06
CA ARG A 14 -12.36 30.01 1.74
C ARG A 14 -12.53 28.70 0.97
N ILE A 15 -11.50 27.87 0.92
CA ILE A 15 -11.55 26.56 0.26
C ILE A 15 -12.61 25.66 0.90
N LEU A 16 -12.68 25.60 2.24
CA LEU A 16 -13.70 24.80 2.93
C LEU A 16 -15.12 25.27 2.60
N LYS A 17 -15.33 26.59 2.46
CA LYS A 17 -16.63 27.16 2.07
C LYS A 17 -17.00 26.79 0.63
N GLU A 18 -16.03 26.85 -0.29
CA GLU A 18 -16.21 26.42 -1.69
C GLU A 18 -16.56 24.93 -1.76
N LEU A 19 -15.82 24.08 -1.04
CA LEU A 19 -16.07 22.63 -0.98
C LEU A 19 -17.43 22.30 -0.39
N ARG A 20 -17.85 22.98 0.69
CA ARG A 20 -19.19 22.83 1.25
C ARG A 20 -20.27 23.20 0.23
N THR A 21 -20.08 24.30 -0.50
CA THR A 21 -21.05 24.76 -1.50
C THR A 21 -21.15 23.78 -2.67
N ALA A 22 -20.02 23.25 -3.13
CA ALA A 22 -19.98 22.32 -4.25
C ALA A 22 -20.47 20.91 -3.92
N THR A 23 -20.23 20.42 -2.69
CA THR A 23 -20.53 19.03 -2.30
C THR A 23 -21.79 18.87 -1.47
N GLY A 24 -22.29 19.96 -0.86
CA GLY A 24 -23.40 19.91 0.11
C GLY A 24 -23.01 19.33 1.48
N LEU A 25 -21.76 18.91 1.68
CA LEU A 25 -21.29 18.30 2.91
C LEU A 25 -21.05 19.33 4.03
N THR A 26 -21.15 18.87 5.27
CA THR A 26 -20.73 19.67 6.44
C THR A 26 -19.21 19.84 6.47
N ILE A 27 -18.74 20.88 7.15
CA ILE A 27 -17.29 21.15 7.31
C ILE A 27 -16.57 19.94 7.93
N SER A 28 -17.19 19.28 8.92
CA SER A 28 -16.63 18.11 9.57
C SER A 28 -16.48 16.92 8.62
N GLU A 29 -17.43 16.71 7.71
CA GLU A 29 -17.35 15.64 6.70
C GLU A 29 -16.27 15.92 5.66
N VAL A 30 -16.17 17.16 5.17
CA VAL A 30 -15.12 17.58 4.24
C VAL A 30 -13.74 17.38 4.88
N LEU A 31 -13.57 17.80 6.15
CA LEU A 31 -12.31 17.58 6.88
C LEU A 31 -12.01 16.10 7.09
N LYS A 32 -13.01 15.28 7.43
CA LYS A 32 -12.86 13.83 7.58
C LYS A 32 -12.35 13.20 6.27
N LEU A 33 -12.96 13.55 5.14
CA LEU A 33 -12.54 13.06 3.82
C LEU A 33 -11.12 13.53 3.48
N GLY A 34 -10.79 14.79 3.76
CA GLY A 34 -9.45 15.34 3.54
C GLY A 34 -8.38 14.60 4.34
N VAL A 35 -8.62 14.35 5.63
CA VAL A 35 -7.70 13.61 6.52
C VAL A 35 -7.53 12.16 6.03
N GLN A 36 -8.61 11.49 5.63
CA GLN A 36 -8.55 10.14 5.08
C GLN A 36 -7.76 10.07 3.76
N ALA A 37 -7.98 11.04 2.86
CA ALA A 37 -7.26 11.13 1.59
C ALA A 37 -5.76 11.36 1.82
N TYR A 38 -5.40 12.25 2.74
CA TYR A 38 -4.02 12.50 3.10
C TYR A 38 -3.36 11.29 3.75
N ALA A 39 -4.06 10.59 4.66
CA ALA A 39 -3.55 9.36 5.27
C ALA A 39 -3.31 8.23 4.24
N LYS A 40 -4.14 8.15 3.20
CA LYS A 40 -3.92 7.21 2.09
C LYS A 40 -2.70 7.61 1.27
N LYS A 41 -2.56 8.90 0.94
CA LYS A 41 -1.42 9.43 0.20
C LYS A 41 -0.10 9.27 0.96
N SER A 42 -0.09 9.51 2.27
CA SER A 42 1.12 9.37 3.10
C SER A 42 1.59 7.93 3.20
N LYS A 43 0.67 6.96 3.26
CA LYS A 43 1.04 5.52 3.19
C LYS A 43 1.68 5.15 1.85
N SER A 44 1.27 5.77 0.75
CA SER A 44 1.87 5.54 -0.56
C SER A 44 3.17 6.31 -0.79
N ALA A 45 3.37 7.43 -0.08
CA ALA A 45 4.57 8.27 -0.14
C ALA A 45 5.65 7.87 0.86
N ALA A 46 5.32 7.04 1.86
CA ALA A 46 6.33 6.40 2.69
C ALA A 46 7.26 5.60 1.76
N PRO A 47 8.59 5.74 1.90
CA PRO A 47 9.53 5.01 1.06
C PRO A 47 9.27 3.51 1.28
N GLN A 48 8.59 2.87 0.32
CA GLN A 48 8.51 1.43 0.29
C GLN A 48 9.95 0.96 0.16
N HIS A 49 10.46 0.32 1.21
CA HIS A 49 11.78 -0.26 1.16
C HIS A 49 11.80 -1.23 -0.02
N PRO A 50 12.82 -1.25 -0.89
CA PRO A 50 12.83 -2.12 -2.08
C PRO A 50 12.49 -3.58 -1.77
N TYR A 51 12.86 -4.05 -0.58
CA TYR A 51 12.48 -5.35 -0.02
C TYR A 51 10.95 -5.59 0.05
N GLU A 52 10.15 -4.59 0.41
CA GLU A 52 8.70 -4.72 0.48
C GLU A 52 8.09 -4.99 -0.90
N ILE A 53 8.67 -4.44 -1.97
CA ILE A 53 8.27 -4.76 -3.35
C ILE A 53 8.54 -6.24 -3.62
N TYR A 54 9.75 -6.72 -3.35
CA TYR A 54 10.10 -8.14 -3.54
C TYR A 54 9.25 -9.10 -2.71
N ARG A 55 8.73 -8.68 -1.56
CA ARG A 55 7.85 -9.50 -0.72
C ARG A 55 6.49 -9.78 -1.37
N HIS A 56 6.01 -8.87 -2.22
CA HIS A 56 4.69 -8.95 -2.83
C HIS A 56 4.73 -9.29 -4.32
N ILE A 57 5.92 -9.45 -4.92
CA ILE A 57 6.04 -9.92 -6.30
C ILE A 57 5.64 -11.39 -6.37
N GLU A 58 4.57 -11.67 -7.10
CA GLU A 58 4.20 -13.03 -7.49
C GLU A 58 5.01 -13.42 -8.73
N LEU A 59 6.00 -14.31 -8.55
CA LEU A 59 6.95 -14.67 -9.61
C LEU A 59 6.36 -15.64 -10.68
N GLY A 60 5.08 -15.99 -10.57
CA GLY A 60 4.42 -16.95 -11.44
C GLY A 60 4.89 -18.40 -11.24
N GLU A 61 4.40 -19.29 -12.09
CA GLU A 61 4.77 -20.71 -12.04
C GLU A 61 6.25 -20.89 -12.43
N GLY A 62 7.04 -21.51 -11.54
CA GLY A 62 8.48 -21.75 -11.76
C GLY A 62 9.41 -20.58 -11.42
N GLY A 63 8.88 -19.40 -11.07
CA GLY A 63 9.70 -18.26 -10.64
C GLY A 63 10.22 -18.35 -9.21
N TRP A 64 9.69 -19.27 -8.41
CA TRP A 64 10.12 -19.49 -7.03
C TRP A 64 11.27 -20.49 -6.92
N ALA A 65 12.20 -20.23 -6.00
CA ALA A 65 13.26 -21.17 -5.68
C ALA A 65 12.66 -22.45 -5.04
N ILE A 66 12.83 -23.58 -5.72
CA ILE A 66 12.32 -24.89 -5.27
C ILE A 66 13.08 -25.40 -4.03
N ALA A 67 14.33 -24.94 -3.82
CA ALA A 67 15.15 -25.27 -2.65
C ALA A 67 16.25 -24.20 -2.40
N PRO A 68 16.81 -24.12 -1.17
CA PRO A 68 17.98 -23.31 -0.89
C PRO A 68 19.20 -23.72 -1.73
N ALA A 69 20.08 -22.76 -2.06
CA ALA A 69 21.25 -22.97 -2.92
C ALA A 69 22.13 -24.16 -2.49
N ARG A 70 22.35 -24.33 -1.18
CA ARG A 70 23.10 -25.48 -0.61
C ARG A 70 22.56 -26.85 -1.01
N ASN A 71 21.28 -26.94 -1.36
CA ASN A 71 20.58 -28.18 -1.72
C ASN A 71 20.20 -28.23 -3.20
N ALA A 72 20.65 -27.27 -4.02
CA ALA A 72 20.21 -27.14 -5.41
C ALA A 72 20.47 -28.41 -6.24
N LYS A 73 21.66 -29.02 -6.10
CA LYS A 73 22.03 -30.25 -6.83
C LYS A 73 21.11 -31.42 -6.50
N ARG A 74 20.75 -31.58 -5.22
CA ARG A 74 19.84 -32.63 -4.76
C ARG A 74 18.42 -32.38 -5.27
N ALA A 75 17.92 -31.16 -5.11
CA ALA A 75 16.59 -30.77 -5.56
C ALA A 75 16.42 -30.96 -7.09
N ALA A 76 17.42 -30.56 -7.88
CA ALA A 76 17.43 -30.79 -9.32
C ALA A 76 17.36 -32.29 -9.67
N GLY A 77 18.16 -33.11 -8.98
CA GLY A 77 18.13 -34.57 -9.16
C GLY A 77 16.79 -35.21 -8.79
N ASP A 78 16.10 -34.71 -7.77
CA ASP A 78 14.76 -35.19 -7.37
C ASP A 78 13.68 -34.77 -8.39
N VAL A 79 13.81 -33.60 -9.01
CA VAL A 79 12.92 -33.14 -10.08
C VAL A 79 13.10 -33.96 -11.36
N ILE A 80 14.35 -34.17 -11.80
CA ILE A 80 14.66 -34.98 -12.98
C ILE A 80 14.15 -36.42 -12.82
N ARG A 81 14.40 -37.04 -11.66
CA ARG A 81 13.92 -38.41 -11.36
C ARG A 81 12.39 -38.49 -11.37
N ARG A 82 11.68 -37.50 -10.83
CA ARG A 82 10.21 -37.45 -10.89
C ARG A 82 9.71 -37.35 -12.33
N LYS A 83 10.36 -36.54 -13.17
CA LYS A 83 10.01 -36.41 -14.59
C LYS A 83 10.18 -37.72 -15.36
N HIS A 84 11.27 -38.46 -15.11
CA HIS A 84 11.53 -39.74 -15.77
C HIS A 84 10.67 -40.92 -15.29
N ARG A 85 9.99 -40.79 -14.14
CA ARG A 85 9.05 -41.81 -13.63
C ARG A 85 7.63 -41.63 -14.15
N ARG A 86 7.36 -40.55 -14.88
CA ARG A 86 6.06 -40.19 -15.42
C ARG A 86 6.03 -40.52 -16.91
#